data_AF-A0A8J1W6L8-F1
#
_entry.id   AF-A0A8J1W6L8-F1
#
_cell.length_a   1.000
_cell.length_b   1.000
_cell.length_c   1.000
_cell.angle_alpha   90.00
_cell.angle_beta   90.00
_cell.angle_gamma   90.00
#
_symmetry.space_group_name_H-M   'P 1'
#
loop_
_entity.id
_entity.type
_entity.pdbx_description
1 polymer ?
#
loop_
_entity_poly.entity_id
_entity_poly.type
_entity_poly.pdbx_seq_one_letter_code
_entity_poly.pdbx_strand_id
1 'polypeptide(L)'
;MAFSVPKPGPGSPKAAERMLRDANDKTLTPARRAKLISLQKREEMKDVLIKKFTERVNGDGVSADKKKANEAAIEAEVGNFLGTGAITEQNLKRLEKKIHSKTGTLEGDNVSVSNYSVAQSLQSHRSMGSAAIGANLKRDWKLLDEYAVMLHEQDAQKFKNKQKSVQEKLYRDLTAQIDAAKNKDDYKKAEDKKYFEEGLKELELWRVAEAEKLAEQKRKNMIEKQMRDEQIQMNIKVQEDEKAAKEKQEKELVVRIQRELEEEAKKQAKKIEQNKANMAKVFKENQENKAKKEAELKEQADADMKQMKEYAKLLERQEAARKEEQQARADRQKSLMDKMKNTVMAQAAAKGQEDEIRAAKQKEEADLRALEMAVNKQMKLEAMRAETRDYLLKQMQIKNERKQQSLELKKLQAGVLDEDRAQYEAQEAKKVQALKLKAYEHQKELQKQILEKEARPKDVAMSAEEEKMNKDLLDHVCTELEKARSAVGGMSPTSAK
;
A
#
# COMPACT_ATOMS: atom_id res chain seq x y z
N MET A 1 -6.57 -32.31 39.00
CA MET A 1 -5.58 -31.22 38.90
C MET A 1 -5.00 -31.24 37.49
N ALA A 2 -5.47 -30.36 36.60
CA ALA A 2 -5.04 -30.31 35.21
C ALA A 2 -4.19 -29.07 34.97
N PHE A 3 -2.91 -29.27 34.64
CA PHE A 3 -2.00 -28.19 34.25
C PHE A 3 -2.34 -27.75 32.82
N SER A 4 -2.90 -26.55 32.70
CA SER A 4 -3.11 -25.84 31.44
C SER A 4 -1.78 -25.21 31.00
N VAL A 5 -1.22 -25.69 29.89
CA VAL A 5 -0.07 -25.08 29.22
C VAL A 5 -0.60 -24.09 28.18
N PRO A 6 -0.23 -22.79 28.24
CA PRO A 6 -0.68 -21.82 27.26
C PRO A 6 0.05 -22.00 25.93
N LYS A 7 -0.71 -22.11 24.83
CA LYS A 7 -0.21 -22.08 23.45
C LYS A 7 0.35 -20.69 23.11
N PRO A 8 1.54 -20.58 22.48
CA PRO A 8 2.01 -19.32 21.92
C PRO A 8 1.23 -18.99 20.64
N GLY A 9 0.56 -17.84 20.63
CA GLY A 9 -0.16 -17.33 19.46
C GLY A 9 0.79 -16.91 18.33
N PRO A 10 0.29 -16.81 17.08
CA PRO A 10 1.08 -16.40 15.93
C PRO A 10 1.48 -14.94 16.07
N GLY A 11 2.78 -14.70 16.29
CA GLY A 11 3.35 -13.37 16.40
C GLY A 11 3.11 -12.58 15.11
N SER A 12 2.40 -11.46 15.22
CA SER A 12 2.29 -10.49 14.14
C SER A 12 3.69 -9.97 13.75
N PRO A 13 3.95 -9.68 12.47
CA PRO A 13 5.23 -9.11 12.03
C PRO A 13 5.62 -7.82 12.76
N LYS A 14 4.64 -7.05 13.27
CA LYS A 14 4.88 -5.89 14.14
C LYS A 14 5.45 -6.23 15.51
N ALA A 15 5.17 -7.43 16.04
CA ALA A 15 5.74 -7.88 17.32
C ALA A 15 7.22 -8.25 17.16
N ALA A 16 7.60 -8.90 16.06
CA ALA A 16 9.00 -9.22 15.77
C ALA A 16 9.86 -7.96 15.55
N GLU A 17 9.30 -6.95 14.87
CA GLU A 17 9.97 -5.66 14.66
C GLU A 17 10.12 -4.85 15.96
N ARG A 18 9.11 -4.89 16.85
CA ARG A 18 9.23 -4.32 18.22
C ARG A 18 10.29 -5.03 19.05
N MET A 19 10.34 -6.37 19.02
CA MET A 19 11.34 -7.12 19.79
C MET A 19 12.77 -6.89 19.30
N LEU A 20 12.99 -6.69 18.00
CA LEU A 20 14.30 -6.32 17.46
C LEU A 20 14.72 -4.90 17.87
N ARG A 21 13.78 -3.96 17.93
CA ARG A 21 14.03 -2.59 18.41
C ARG A 21 14.38 -2.58 19.91
N ASP A 22 13.62 -3.31 20.72
CA ASP A 22 13.82 -3.40 22.18
C ASP A 22 15.10 -4.17 22.55
N ALA A 23 15.51 -5.15 21.74
CA ALA A 23 16.77 -5.88 21.92
C ALA A 23 18.00 -5.00 21.61
N ASN A 24 17.90 -4.10 20.62
CA ASN A 24 18.95 -3.12 20.32
C ASN A 24 19.04 -2.04 21.40
N ASP A 25 17.92 -1.66 22.00
CA ASP A 25 17.92 -0.65 23.07
C ASP A 25 18.56 -1.16 24.36
N LYS A 26 18.48 -2.45 24.70
CA LYS A 26 19.04 -3.00 25.94
C LYS A 26 20.55 -3.24 25.93
N THR A 27 21.19 -3.31 24.77
CA THR A 27 22.61 -3.66 24.62
C THR A 27 23.55 -2.45 24.53
N LEU A 28 23.00 -1.23 24.38
CA LEU A 28 23.79 0.00 24.29
C LEU A 28 24.01 0.60 25.68
N THR A 29 25.25 0.94 26.02
CA THR A 29 25.55 1.64 27.28
C THR A 29 24.81 3.01 27.32
N PRO A 30 24.41 3.50 28.50
CA PRO A 30 23.74 4.81 28.62
C PRO A 30 24.49 5.95 27.92
N ALA A 31 25.82 5.96 27.98
CA ALA A 31 26.67 6.92 27.29
C ALA A 31 26.59 6.80 25.75
N ARG A 32 26.55 5.56 25.21
CA ARG A 32 26.40 5.33 23.77
C ARG A 32 25.00 5.70 23.28
N ARG A 33 23.96 5.44 24.07
CA ARG A 33 22.58 5.91 23.79
C ARG A 33 22.48 7.42 23.78
N ALA A 34 23.04 8.11 24.78
CA ALA A 34 23.08 9.57 24.80
C ALA A 34 23.83 10.15 23.59
N LYS A 35 24.92 9.51 23.16
CA LYS A 35 25.68 9.89 21.95
C LYS A 35 24.90 9.66 20.66
N LEU A 36 24.14 8.56 20.55
CA LEU A 36 23.28 8.30 19.40
C LEU A 36 22.10 9.26 19.33
N ILE A 37 21.45 9.55 20.46
CA ILE A 37 20.38 10.53 20.52
C ILE A 37 20.91 11.93 20.18
N SER A 38 22.12 12.29 20.61
CA SER A 38 22.71 13.59 20.26
C SER A 38 23.13 13.68 18.79
N LEU A 39 23.58 12.57 18.18
CA LEU A 39 23.83 12.49 16.74
C LEU A 39 22.53 12.56 15.92
N GLN A 40 21.50 11.83 16.33
CA GLN A 40 20.20 11.86 15.68
C GLN A 40 19.58 13.25 15.75
N LYS A 41 19.57 13.89 16.93
CA LYS A 41 19.12 15.28 17.07
C LYS A 41 19.95 16.24 16.22
N ARG A 42 21.25 15.99 16.04
CA ARG A 42 22.13 16.81 15.19
C ARG A 42 21.78 16.64 13.71
N GLU A 43 21.47 15.43 13.25
CA GLU A 43 21.01 15.18 11.88
C GLU A 43 19.63 15.78 11.62
N GLU A 44 18.66 15.59 12.51
CA GLU A 44 17.33 16.19 12.38
C GLU A 44 17.43 17.73 12.30
N MET A 45 18.31 18.35 13.09
CA MET A 45 18.55 19.79 13.03
C MET A 45 19.30 20.21 11.76
N LYS A 46 20.17 19.36 11.21
CA LYS A 46 20.87 19.60 9.94
C LYS A 46 19.84 19.77 8.82
N ASP A 47 18.90 18.86 8.70
CA ASP A 47 17.90 18.87 7.64
C ASP A 47 16.97 20.09 7.76
N VAL A 48 16.56 20.43 8.99
CA VAL A 48 15.74 21.63 9.25
C VAL A 48 16.48 22.91 8.88
N LEU A 49 17.78 23.02 9.22
CA LEU A 49 18.58 24.20 8.89
C LEU A 49 18.86 24.30 7.39
N ILE A 50 19.19 23.18 6.72
CA ILE A 50 19.35 23.14 5.27
C ILE A 50 18.08 23.62 4.60
N LYS A 51 16.93 23.06 4.97
CA LYS A 51 15.64 23.45 4.39
C LYS A 51 15.37 24.96 4.57
N LYS A 52 15.51 25.49 5.79
CA LYS A 52 15.26 26.92 6.05
C LYS A 52 16.22 27.86 5.32
N PHE A 53 17.51 27.54 5.24
CA PHE A 53 18.48 28.37 4.52
C PHE A 53 18.29 28.25 3.01
N THR A 54 17.94 27.08 2.51
CA THR A 54 17.65 26.85 1.08
C THR A 54 16.42 27.64 0.66
N GLU A 55 15.33 27.59 1.43
CA GLU A 55 14.13 28.42 1.20
C GLU A 55 14.45 29.93 1.21
N ARG A 56 15.31 30.38 2.12
CA ARG A 56 15.68 31.81 2.26
C ARG A 56 16.61 32.30 1.15
N VAL A 57 17.52 31.46 0.68
CA VAL A 57 18.53 31.80 -0.35
C VAL A 57 18.00 31.59 -1.77
N ASN A 58 17.22 30.52 -2.00
CA ASN A 58 16.74 30.12 -3.33
C ASN A 58 15.35 30.68 -3.66
N GLY A 59 15.10 31.95 -3.31
CA GLY A 59 13.84 32.63 -3.58
C GLY A 59 13.38 32.52 -5.04
N ASP A 60 12.10 32.81 -5.27
CA ASP A 60 11.47 32.63 -6.58
C ASP A 60 12.15 33.53 -7.63
N GLY A 61 12.89 32.88 -8.53
CA GLY A 61 13.69 33.53 -9.57
C GLY A 61 15.15 33.08 -9.65
N VAL A 62 15.65 32.31 -8.68
CA VAL A 62 16.99 31.71 -8.79
C VAL A 62 16.97 30.56 -9.80
N SER A 63 17.86 30.61 -10.80
CA SER A 63 18.04 29.53 -11.79
C SER A 63 18.29 28.19 -11.09
N ALA A 64 17.76 27.09 -11.64
CA ALA A 64 17.92 25.74 -11.08
C ALA A 64 19.40 25.35 -10.85
N ASP A 65 20.30 25.79 -11.72
CA ASP A 65 21.74 25.54 -11.57
C ASP A 65 22.33 26.30 -10.36
N LYS A 66 21.87 27.55 -10.16
CA LYS A 66 22.26 28.37 -9.00
C LYS A 66 21.60 27.84 -7.72
N LYS A 67 20.38 27.28 -7.79
CA LYS A 67 19.71 26.61 -6.66
C LYS A 67 20.50 25.41 -6.17
N LYS A 68 20.96 24.55 -7.08
CA LYS A 68 21.80 23.37 -6.74
C LYS A 68 23.16 23.78 -6.17
N ALA A 69 23.81 24.78 -6.77
CA ALA A 69 25.08 25.30 -6.26
C ALA A 69 24.93 25.90 -4.85
N ASN A 70 23.83 26.63 -4.62
CA ASN A 70 23.50 27.21 -3.32
C ASN A 70 23.18 26.12 -2.28
N GLU A 71 22.41 25.11 -2.65
CA GLU A 71 22.07 23.98 -1.78
C GLU A 71 23.33 23.22 -1.34
N ALA A 72 24.23 22.88 -2.27
CA ALA A 72 25.52 22.26 -1.93
C ALA A 72 26.39 23.14 -1.01
N ALA A 73 26.39 24.46 -1.23
CA ALA A 73 27.11 25.40 -0.37
C ALA A 73 26.49 25.51 1.04
N ILE A 74 25.16 25.46 1.14
CA ILE A 74 24.40 25.47 2.39
C ILE A 74 24.66 24.18 3.17
N GLU A 75 24.56 23.01 2.53
CA GLU A 75 24.82 21.71 3.15
C GLU A 75 26.23 21.62 3.75
N ALA A 76 27.23 22.08 3.02
CA ALA A 76 28.62 22.08 3.48
C ALA A 76 28.82 23.00 4.71
N GLU A 77 28.22 24.18 4.72
CA GLU A 77 28.35 25.12 5.84
C GLU A 77 27.54 24.71 7.07
N VAL A 78 26.32 24.19 6.89
CA VAL A 78 25.50 23.66 7.98
C VAL A 78 26.16 22.41 8.59
N GLY A 79 26.74 21.54 7.75
CA GLY A 79 27.51 20.37 8.21
C GLY A 79 28.74 20.77 9.04
N ASN A 80 29.52 21.74 8.57
CA ASN A 80 30.68 22.26 9.31
C ASN A 80 30.27 22.94 10.62
N PHE A 81 29.16 23.68 10.62
CA PHE A 81 28.63 24.35 11.81
C PHE A 81 28.25 23.36 12.92
N LEU A 82 27.48 22.32 12.57
CA LEU A 82 27.07 21.28 13.51
C LEU A 82 28.24 20.41 13.99
N GLY A 83 29.35 20.38 13.25
CA GLY A 83 30.60 19.72 13.66
C GLY A 83 31.43 20.51 14.67
N THR A 84 31.34 21.85 14.67
CA THR A 84 32.32 22.72 15.36
C THR A 84 31.78 23.53 16.53
N GLY A 85 30.47 23.73 16.68
CA GLY A 85 29.94 24.64 17.71
C GLY A 85 28.60 24.26 18.35
N ALA A 86 28.34 24.85 19.51
CA ALA A 86 27.03 24.83 20.16
C ALA A 86 26.04 25.73 19.40
N ILE A 87 24.78 25.31 19.37
CA ILE A 87 23.72 25.95 18.60
C ILE A 87 23.16 27.11 19.45
N THR A 88 23.77 28.27 19.29
CA THR A 88 23.33 29.53 19.91
C THR A 88 22.82 30.49 18.84
N GLU A 89 21.95 31.43 19.21
CA GLU A 89 21.38 32.41 18.26
C GLU A 89 22.47 33.23 17.56
N GLN A 90 23.52 33.62 18.30
CA GLN A 90 24.64 34.37 17.74
C GLN A 90 25.43 33.55 16.71
N ASN A 91 25.58 32.25 16.95
CA ASN A 91 26.22 31.31 16.04
C ASN A 91 25.38 31.07 14.78
N LEU A 92 24.04 30.99 14.91
CA LEU A 92 23.13 30.92 13.77
C LEU A 92 23.17 32.18 12.89
N LYS A 93 23.25 33.38 13.50
CA LYS A 93 23.43 34.65 12.75
C LYS A 93 24.76 34.70 12.00
N ARG A 94 25.84 34.13 12.55
CA ARG A 94 27.14 34.03 11.87
C ARG A 94 27.09 33.04 10.71
N LEU A 95 26.47 31.88 10.91
CA LEU A 95 26.24 30.89 9.87
C LEU A 95 25.43 31.49 8.72
N GLU A 96 24.35 32.21 9.03
CA GLU A 96 23.52 32.90 8.05
C GLU A 96 24.35 33.89 7.21
N LYS A 97 25.14 34.77 7.84
CA LYS A 97 26.03 35.71 7.11
C LYS A 97 27.02 34.98 6.21
N LYS A 98 27.58 33.87 6.68
CA LYS A 98 28.55 33.06 5.92
C LYS A 98 27.89 32.40 4.70
N ILE A 99 26.68 31.87 4.86
CA ILE A 99 25.88 31.30 3.77
C ILE A 99 25.54 32.38 2.73
N HIS A 100 25.10 33.56 3.15
CA HIS A 100 24.78 34.67 2.24
C HIS A 100 26.01 35.17 1.47
N SER A 101 27.17 35.24 2.13
CA SER A 101 28.44 35.60 1.49
C SER A 101 28.88 34.56 0.44
N LYS A 102 28.69 33.26 0.70
CA LYS A 102 29.07 32.18 -0.23
C LYS A 102 28.12 32.01 -1.42
N THR A 103 26.84 32.27 -1.21
CA THR A 103 25.78 32.07 -2.22
C THR A 103 25.60 33.29 -3.13
N GLY A 104 26.28 34.40 -2.81
CA GLY A 104 26.21 35.64 -3.60
C GLY A 104 24.82 36.29 -3.59
N THR A 105 24.02 36.02 -2.55
CA THR A 105 22.65 36.54 -2.39
C THR A 105 22.62 37.92 -1.75
N LEU A 106 23.80 38.48 -1.44
CA LEU A 106 24.00 39.89 -1.13
C LEU A 106 24.27 40.66 -2.43
N GLU A 107 23.23 40.87 -3.24
CA GLU A 107 23.25 41.87 -4.32
C GLU A 107 22.16 42.91 -4.07
N GLY A 108 22.60 44.15 -3.82
CA GLY A 108 21.83 45.38 -3.60
C GLY A 108 21.95 45.89 -2.15
N ASP A 109 22.73 46.90 -1.79
CA ASP A 109 23.38 47.99 -2.51
C ASP A 109 24.61 48.46 -1.71
N ASN A 110 25.81 48.38 -2.29
CA ASN A 110 26.94 49.30 -2.05
C ASN A 110 28.21 48.73 -2.71
N VAL A 111 28.34 48.86 -4.04
CA VAL A 111 29.59 49.19 -4.74
C VAL A 111 29.19 49.60 -6.16
N SER A 112 28.86 50.89 -6.36
CA SER A 112 28.84 51.47 -7.71
C SER A 112 30.07 52.34 -7.86
N VAL A 113 31.07 51.80 -8.56
CA VAL A 113 32.32 52.46 -8.91
C VAL A 113 32.03 53.51 -9.99
N SER A 114 32.23 54.76 -9.60
CA SER A 114 32.69 55.91 -10.40
C SER A 114 32.79 55.70 -11.91
N ASN A 115 31.82 56.24 -12.66
CA ASN A 115 32.02 56.75 -14.01
C ASN A 115 31.77 58.27 -13.99
N TYR A 116 32.88 59.00 -14.05
CA TYR A 116 32.97 60.44 -14.19
C TYR A 116 32.44 60.90 -15.57
N SER A 117 31.82 62.08 -15.57
CA SER A 117 31.75 63.05 -16.68
C SER A 117 30.85 62.74 -17.90
N VAL A 118 29.82 63.56 -18.11
CA VAL A 118 29.81 64.68 -19.09
C VAL A 118 28.50 65.45 -18.87
N ALA A 119 28.62 66.69 -18.40
CA ALA A 119 27.52 67.63 -18.34
C ALA A 119 27.33 68.27 -19.73
N GLN A 120 26.13 68.16 -20.30
CA GLN A 120 25.70 68.98 -21.44
C GLN A 120 24.55 69.92 -21.04
N SER A 121 24.91 71.20 -21.14
CA SER A 121 24.07 72.40 -21.30
C SER A 121 22.91 72.16 -22.28
N LEU A 122 21.65 72.30 -21.88
CA LEU A 122 20.77 73.49 -21.94
C LEU A 122 20.52 74.14 -23.33
N GLN A 123 19.22 74.39 -23.54
CA GLN A 123 18.54 75.39 -24.39
C GLN A 123 18.16 74.96 -25.82
N SER A 124 16.89 74.68 -26.11
CA SER A 124 15.70 75.56 -26.13
C SER A 124 15.65 76.45 -27.38
N HIS A 125 14.87 75.98 -28.35
CA HIS A 125 14.18 76.82 -29.33
C HIS A 125 13.33 77.88 -28.61
N ARG A 126 13.62 79.16 -28.84
CA ARG A 126 12.59 80.22 -28.88
C ARG A 126 12.98 81.27 -29.91
N SER A 127 12.30 81.18 -31.05
CA SER A 127 12.06 82.26 -31.99
C SER A 127 11.23 83.34 -31.30
N MET A 128 11.74 84.58 -31.24
CA MET A 128 10.92 85.79 -31.14
C MET A 128 11.52 86.86 -32.05
N GLY A 129 10.66 87.40 -32.90
CA GLY A 129 10.98 88.34 -33.95
C GLY A 129 11.54 89.66 -33.44
N SER A 130 12.42 90.19 -34.27
CA SER A 130 12.90 91.57 -34.29
C SER A 130 11.72 92.54 -34.47
N ALA A 131 11.50 93.41 -33.49
CA ALA A 131 10.79 94.67 -33.66
C ALA A 131 11.60 95.78 -32.97
N ALA A 132 11.89 96.82 -33.74
CA ALA A 132 12.74 97.93 -33.41
C ALA A 132 12.20 98.78 -32.24
N ILE A 133 13.07 99.16 -31.31
CA ILE A 133 12.98 100.41 -30.56
C ILE A 133 14.39 101.00 -30.47
N GLY A 134 14.68 101.99 -31.31
CA GLY A 134 15.80 102.89 -31.11
C GLY A 134 15.47 103.84 -29.97
N ALA A 135 16.24 103.75 -28.89
CA ALA A 135 16.34 104.80 -27.88
C ALA A 135 17.81 104.93 -27.50
N ASN A 136 18.31 106.16 -27.58
CA ASN A 136 19.69 106.56 -27.42
C ASN A 136 20.11 106.40 -25.94
N LEU A 137 20.38 105.16 -25.53
CA LEU A 137 20.99 104.85 -24.22
C LEU A 137 22.49 105.14 -24.33
N LYS A 138 22.97 106.15 -23.61
CA LYS A 138 24.40 106.33 -23.37
C LYS A 138 24.93 105.00 -22.83
N ARG A 139 25.91 104.42 -23.54
CA ARG A 139 26.61 103.20 -23.16
C ARG A 139 27.39 103.47 -21.88
N ASP A 140 26.73 103.22 -20.75
CA ASP A 140 27.27 103.38 -19.41
C ASP A 140 27.52 101.99 -18.82
N TRP A 141 28.62 101.82 -18.08
CA TRP A 141 29.02 100.54 -17.48
C TRP A 141 27.95 99.94 -16.57
N LYS A 142 27.05 100.77 -16.04
CA LYS A 142 25.89 100.36 -15.23
C LYS A 142 24.89 99.48 -16.00
N LEU A 143 24.68 99.72 -17.29
CA LEU A 143 23.77 98.89 -18.10
C LEU A 143 24.35 97.49 -18.33
N LEU A 144 25.69 97.40 -18.41
CA LEU A 144 26.40 96.13 -18.50
C LEU A 144 26.29 95.34 -17.19
N ASP A 145 26.37 96.05 -16.06
CA ASP A 145 26.23 95.48 -14.71
C ASP A 145 24.80 95.00 -14.45
N GLU A 146 23.78 95.79 -14.80
CA GLU A 146 22.37 95.37 -14.75
C GLU A 146 22.08 94.16 -15.65
N TYR A 147 22.69 94.10 -16.85
CA TYR A 147 22.57 92.94 -17.72
C TYR A 147 23.27 91.69 -17.15
N ALA A 148 24.42 91.86 -16.50
CA ALA A 148 25.11 90.77 -15.80
C ALA A 148 24.28 90.23 -14.61
N VAL A 149 23.66 91.12 -13.83
CA VAL A 149 22.74 90.72 -12.73
C VAL A 149 21.54 89.96 -13.28
N MET A 150 20.94 90.42 -14.39
CA MET A 150 19.81 89.73 -15.02
C MET A 150 20.19 88.35 -15.58
N LEU A 151 21.39 88.21 -16.18
CA LEU A 151 21.94 86.92 -16.58
C LEU A 151 22.14 85.98 -15.39
N HIS A 152 22.71 86.47 -14.28
CA HIS A 152 22.87 85.69 -13.05
C HIS A 152 21.52 85.26 -12.46
N GLU A 153 20.51 86.14 -12.48
CA GLU A 153 19.16 85.81 -12.02
C GLU A 153 18.50 84.76 -12.94
N GLN A 154 18.67 84.89 -14.26
CA GLN A 154 18.17 83.91 -15.22
C GLN A 154 18.84 82.54 -15.02
N ASP A 155 20.14 82.50 -14.80
CA ASP A 155 20.87 81.26 -14.53
C ASP A 155 20.52 80.67 -13.16
N ALA A 156 20.29 81.51 -12.14
CA ALA A 156 19.76 81.08 -10.84
C ALA A 156 18.35 80.46 -10.97
N GLN A 157 17.47 81.03 -11.79
CA GLN A 157 16.16 80.45 -12.09
C GLN A 157 16.27 79.14 -12.86
N LYS A 158 17.12 79.06 -13.89
CA LYS A 158 17.39 77.80 -14.62
C LYS A 158 17.92 76.72 -13.67
N PHE A 159 18.81 77.07 -12.74
CA PHE A 159 19.32 76.15 -11.73
C PHE A 159 18.22 75.63 -10.80
N LYS A 160 17.37 76.51 -10.27
CA LYS A 160 16.21 76.12 -9.44
C LYS A 160 15.24 75.21 -10.21
N ASN A 161 14.96 75.50 -11.47
CA ASN A 161 14.07 74.69 -12.31
C ASN A 161 14.69 73.32 -12.63
N LYS A 162 16.00 73.25 -12.90
CA LYS A 162 16.72 71.99 -13.03
C LYS A 162 16.65 71.17 -11.75
N GLN A 163 16.86 71.79 -10.60
CA GLN A 163 16.78 71.12 -9.30
C GLN A 163 15.38 70.56 -9.03
N LYS A 164 14.33 71.34 -9.30
CA LYS A 164 12.93 70.86 -9.21
C LYS A 164 12.65 69.71 -10.17
N SER A 165 13.09 69.80 -11.42
CA SER A 165 12.91 68.72 -12.40
C SER A 165 13.62 67.43 -11.98
N VAL A 166 14.82 67.53 -11.39
CA VAL A 166 15.53 66.36 -10.83
C VAL A 166 14.77 65.79 -9.65
N GLN A 167 14.26 66.62 -8.74
CA GLN A 167 13.44 66.18 -7.60
C GLN A 167 12.15 65.48 -8.06
N GLU A 168 11.44 66.04 -9.04
CA GLU A 168 10.22 65.43 -9.61
C GLU A 168 10.50 64.08 -10.26
N LYS A 169 11.61 63.97 -11.01
CA LYS A 169 12.04 62.68 -11.59
C LYS A 169 12.34 61.67 -10.50
N LEU A 170 13.11 62.04 -9.48
CA LEU A 170 13.44 61.15 -8.36
C LEU A 170 12.18 60.68 -7.62
N TYR A 171 11.20 61.56 -7.41
CA TYR A 171 9.93 61.19 -6.78
C TYR A 171 9.12 60.21 -7.64
N ARG A 172 9.07 60.43 -8.96
CA ARG A 172 8.40 59.51 -9.89
C ARG A 172 9.08 58.15 -9.92
N ASP A 173 10.41 58.12 -10.00
CA ASP A 173 11.19 56.89 -10.01
C ASP A 173 11.02 56.11 -8.70
N LEU A 174 11.06 56.81 -7.55
CA LEU A 174 10.83 56.19 -6.24
C LEU A 174 9.41 55.64 -6.12
N THR A 175 8.40 56.38 -6.61
CA THR A 175 7.00 55.92 -6.60
C THR A 175 6.83 54.69 -7.50
N ALA A 176 7.41 54.70 -8.70
CA ALA A 176 7.39 53.56 -9.60
C ALA A 176 8.10 52.33 -8.99
N GLN A 177 9.20 52.52 -8.27
CA GLN A 177 9.88 51.45 -7.54
C GLN A 177 9.00 50.88 -6.41
N ILE A 178 8.34 51.74 -5.63
CA ILE A 178 7.43 51.30 -4.56
C ILE A 178 6.25 50.52 -5.15
N ASP A 179 5.66 50.99 -6.24
CA ASP A 179 4.53 50.30 -6.88
C ASP A 179 4.96 48.99 -7.54
N ALA A 180 6.16 48.94 -8.15
CA ALA A 180 6.73 47.69 -8.65
C ALA A 180 6.99 46.68 -7.51
N ALA A 181 7.47 47.14 -6.37
CA ALA A 181 7.66 46.30 -5.17
C ALA A 181 6.32 45.77 -4.64
N LYS A 182 5.29 46.62 -4.52
CA LYS A 182 3.95 46.21 -4.13
C LYS A 182 3.34 45.18 -5.08
N ASN A 183 3.43 45.42 -6.39
CA ASN A 183 2.94 44.49 -7.40
C ASN A 183 3.64 43.13 -7.32
N LYS A 184 4.95 43.11 -7.04
CA LYS A 184 5.71 41.88 -6.82
C LYS A 184 5.22 41.13 -5.58
N ASP A 185 4.96 41.83 -4.49
CA ASP A 185 4.43 41.22 -3.26
C ASP A 185 3.01 40.70 -3.45
N ASP A 186 2.16 41.41 -4.19
CA ASP A 186 0.80 40.96 -4.48
C ASP A 186 0.79 39.75 -5.43
N TYR A 187 1.71 39.69 -6.39
CA TYR A 187 1.89 38.49 -7.23
C TYR A 187 2.30 37.28 -6.39
N LYS A 188 3.27 37.44 -5.49
CA LYS A 188 3.69 36.36 -4.57
C LYS A 188 2.55 35.88 -3.68
N LYS A 189 1.78 36.80 -3.08
CA LYS A 189 0.60 36.44 -2.28
C LYS A 189 -0.44 35.69 -3.10
N ALA A 190 -0.65 36.07 -4.37
CA ALA A 190 -1.58 35.38 -5.26
C ALA A 190 -1.08 33.97 -5.62
N GLU A 191 0.22 33.80 -5.82
CA GLU A 191 0.87 32.51 -6.08
C GLU A 191 0.81 31.60 -4.84
N ASP A 192 1.15 32.12 -3.65
CA ASP A 192 1.02 31.41 -2.37
C ASP A 192 -0.43 30.96 -2.13
N LYS A 193 -1.40 31.82 -2.44
CA LYS A 193 -2.82 31.49 -2.32
C LYS A 193 -3.22 30.35 -3.28
N LYS A 194 -2.76 30.38 -4.52
CA LYS A 194 -3.00 29.29 -5.49
C LYS A 194 -2.39 27.98 -5.02
N TYR A 195 -1.14 28.02 -4.56
CA TYR A 195 -0.46 26.85 -4.01
C TYR A 195 -1.20 26.26 -2.80
N PHE A 196 -1.70 27.12 -1.90
CA PHE A 196 -2.52 26.69 -0.77
C PHE A 196 -3.86 26.07 -1.22
N GLU A 197 -4.54 26.68 -2.19
CA GLU A 197 -5.78 26.14 -2.77
C GLU A 197 -5.56 24.79 -3.47
N GLU A 198 -4.45 24.63 -4.20
CA GLU A 198 -4.06 23.36 -4.81
C GLU A 198 -3.74 22.30 -3.76
N GLY A 199 -2.99 22.64 -2.71
CA GLY A 199 -2.72 21.75 -1.59
C GLY A 199 -3.98 21.30 -0.86
N LEU A 200 -4.98 22.19 -0.72
CA LEU A 200 -6.28 21.81 -0.17
C LEU A 200 -7.05 20.85 -1.07
N LYS A 201 -7.06 21.07 -2.39
CA LYS A 201 -7.70 20.16 -3.36
C LYS A 201 -7.05 18.79 -3.36
N GLU A 202 -5.71 18.73 -3.30
CA GLU A 202 -4.98 17.46 -3.22
C GLU A 202 -5.31 16.71 -1.93
N LEU A 203 -5.37 17.42 -0.80
CA LEU A 203 -5.76 16.83 0.49
C LEU A 203 -7.21 16.34 0.49
N GLU A 204 -8.12 17.06 -0.17
CA GLU A 204 -9.51 16.64 -0.34
C GLU A 204 -9.62 15.40 -1.23
N LEU A 205 -8.92 15.36 -2.37
CA LEU A 205 -8.84 14.18 -3.23
C LEU A 205 -8.29 12.96 -2.47
N TRP A 206 -7.25 13.16 -1.66
CA TRP A 206 -6.69 12.12 -0.82
C TRP A 206 -7.70 11.59 0.21
N ARG A 207 -8.46 12.48 0.86
CA ARG A 207 -9.55 12.09 1.79
C ARG A 207 -10.66 11.31 1.08
N VAL A 208 -11.07 11.74 -0.12
CA VAL A 208 -12.07 11.02 -0.93
C VAL A 208 -11.56 9.62 -1.28
N ALA A 209 -10.30 9.51 -1.73
CA ALA A 209 -9.69 8.21 -2.05
C ALA A 209 -9.56 7.30 -0.82
N GLU A 210 -9.23 7.84 0.35
CA GLU A 210 -9.18 7.09 1.60
C GLU A 210 -10.57 6.61 2.04
N ALA A 211 -11.58 7.48 1.92
CA ALA A 211 -12.97 7.13 2.20
C ALA A 211 -13.50 6.05 1.23
N GLU A 212 -13.14 6.13 -0.05
CA GLU A 212 -13.50 5.12 -1.05
C GLU A 212 -12.86 3.77 -0.75
N LYS A 213 -11.56 3.72 -0.41
CA LYS A 213 -10.89 2.48 0.03
C LYS A 213 -11.58 1.86 1.24
N LEU A 214 -11.97 2.68 2.21
CA LEU A 214 -12.67 2.23 3.41
C LEU A 214 -14.08 1.73 3.09
N ALA A 215 -14.79 2.38 2.17
CA ALA A 215 -16.10 1.94 1.66
C ALA A 215 -16.00 0.62 0.88
N GLU A 216 -14.98 0.47 0.04
CA GLU A 216 -14.73 -0.78 -0.70
C GLU A 216 -14.39 -1.93 0.26
N GLN A 217 -13.57 -1.68 1.29
CA GLN A 217 -13.30 -2.68 2.32
C GLN A 217 -14.57 -3.07 3.10
N LYS A 218 -15.42 -2.10 3.46
CA LYS A 218 -16.72 -2.37 4.09
C LYS A 218 -17.63 -3.19 3.18
N ARG A 219 -17.65 -2.91 1.87
CA ARG A 219 -18.43 -3.67 0.88
C ARG A 219 -17.91 -5.11 0.77
N LYS A 220 -16.60 -5.32 0.68
CA LYS A 220 -15.99 -6.67 0.68
C LYS A 220 -16.35 -7.45 1.95
N ASN A 221 -16.23 -6.82 3.11
CA ASN A 221 -16.61 -7.45 4.38
C ASN A 221 -18.12 -7.78 4.46
N MET A 222 -18.97 -6.93 3.88
CA MET A 222 -20.42 -7.16 3.82
C MET A 222 -20.77 -8.35 2.91
N ILE A 223 -20.14 -8.43 1.73
CA ILE A 223 -20.30 -9.56 0.81
C ILE A 223 -19.81 -10.85 1.48
N GLU A 224 -18.64 -10.83 2.11
CA GLU A 224 -18.13 -12.01 2.81
C GLU A 224 -19.05 -12.45 3.95
N LYS A 225 -19.63 -11.49 4.69
CA LYS A 225 -20.65 -11.78 5.70
C LYS A 225 -21.88 -12.44 5.08
N GLN A 226 -22.41 -11.89 3.98
CA GLN A 226 -23.55 -12.48 3.26
C GLN A 226 -23.26 -13.91 2.82
N MET A 227 -22.10 -14.16 2.23
CA MET A 227 -21.68 -15.51 1.82
C MET A 227 -21.60 -16.49 3.00
N ARG A 228 -21.07 -16.04 4.14
CA ARG A 228 -21.04 -16.85 5.37
C ARG A 228 -22.45 -17.12 5.90
N ASP A 229 -23.31 -16.12 5.92
CA ASP A 229 -24.69 -16.24 6.39
C ASP A 229 -25.49 -17.19 5.46
N GLU A 230 -25.31 -17.10 4.14
CA GLU A 230 -25.90 -18.02 3.15
C GLU A 230 -25.40 -19.45 3.36
N GLN A 231 -24.10 -19.65 3.60
CA GLN A 231 -23.55 -20.97 3.88
C GLN A 231 -24.11 -21.56 5.18
N ILE A 232 -24.26 -20.73 6.23
CA ILE A 232 -24.88 -21.14 7.49
C ILE A 232 -26.35 -21.50 7.25
N GLN A 233 -27.10 -20.72 6.47
CA GLN A 233 -28.49 -21.03 6.14
C GLN A 233 -28.61 -22.34 5.34
N MET A 234 -27.73 -22.59 4.37
CA MET A 234 -27.71 -23.87 3.65
C MET A 234 -27.45 -25.04 4.60
N ASN A 235 -26.47 -24.90 5.50
CA ASN A 235 -26.17 -25.94 6.49
C ASN A 235 -27.33 -26.20 7.45
N ILE A 236 -28.02 -25.14 7.90
CA ILE A 236 -29.22 -25.27 8.74
C ILE A 236 -30.30 -26.05 7.99
N LYS A 237 -30.57 -25.69 6.73
CA LYS A 237 -31.56 -26.41 5.90
C LYS A 237 -31.21 -27.89 5.73
N VAL A 238 -29.94 -28.20 5.45
CA VAL A 238 -29.48 -29.60 5.35
C VAL A 238 -29.69 -30.34 6.66
N GLN A 239 -29.38 -29.72 7.81
CA GLN A 239 -29.62 -30.33 9.12
C GLN A 239 -31.11 -30.53 9.42
N GLU A 240 -31.96 -29.57 9.05
CA GLU A 240 -33.42 -29.67 9.19
C GLU A 240 -33.98 -30.79 8.30
N ASP A 241 -33.54 -30.89 7.05
CA ASP A 241 -33.93 -31.93 6.11
C ASP A 241 -33.45 -33.33 6.59
N GLU A 242 -32.22 -33.43 7.10
CA GLU A 242 -31.70 -34.67 7.70
C GLU A 242 -32.50 -35.07 8.95
N LYS A 243 -32.86 -34.11 9.80
CA LYS A 243 -33.66 -34.35 11.00
C LYS A 243 -35.08 -34.78 10.63
N ALA A 244 -35.70 -34.12 9.64
CA ALA A 244 -37.01 -34.49 9.13
C ALA A 244 -37.00 -35.88 8.48
N ALA A 245 -35.95 -36.22 7.74
CA ALA A 245 -35.76 -37.55 7.16
C ALA A 245 -35.60 -38.62 8.25
N LYS A 246 -34.80 -38.36 9.29
CA LYS A 246 -34.66 -39.24 10.45
C LYS A 246 -35.98 -39.42 11.19
N GLU A 247 -36.69 -38.33 11.47
CA GLU A 247 -38.00 -38.40 12.14
C GLU A 247 -39.02 -39.19 11.32
N LYS A 248 -38.99 -39.06 9.99
CA LYS A 248 -39.84 -39.87 9.09
C LYS A 248 -39.46 -41.35 9.14
N GLN A 249 -38.17 -41.69 9.10
CA GLN A 249 -37.70 -43.07 9.24
C GLN A 249 -38.05 -43.66 10.61
N GLU A 250 -37.91 -42.89 11.69
CA GLU A 250 -38.30 -43.29 13.04
C GLU A 250 -39.81 -43.54 13.14
N LYS A 251 -40.65 -42.65 12.59
CA LYS A 251 -42.11 -42.86 12.53
C LYS A 251 -42.47 -44.11 11.72
N GLU A 252 -41.82 -44.35 10.59
CA GLU A 252 -42.02 -45.56 9.78
C GLU A 252 -41.62 -46.83 10.54
N LEU A 253 -40.52 -46.80 11.30
CA LEU A 253 -40.09 -47.89 12.17
C LEU A 253 -41.08 -48.15 13.31
N VAL A 254 -41.57 -47.09 13.98
CA VAL A 254 -42.57 -47.22 15.06
C VAL A 254 -43.86 -47.85 14.53
N VAL A 255 -44.34 -47.42 13.36
CA VAL A 255 -45.52 -48.00 12.71
C VAL A 255 -45.29 -49.48 12.36
N ARG A 256 -44.09 -49.84 11.89
CA ARG A 256 -43.74 -51.23 11.63
C ARG A 256 -43.76 -52.08 12.91
N ILE A 257 -43.16 -51.59 14.00
CA ILE A 257 -43.15 -52.26 15.30
C ILE A 257 -44.58 -52.42 15.85
N GLN A 258 -45.42 -51.39 15.74
CA GLN A 258 -46.83 -51.48 16.14
C GLN A 258 -47.58 -52.55 15.34
N ARG A 259 -47.36 -52.63 14.02
CA ARG A 259 -47.95 -53.68 13.19
C ARG A 259 -47.47 -55.08 13.60
N GLU A 260 -46.18 -55.24 13.85
CA GLU A 260 -45.61 -56.51 14.32
C GLU A 260 -46.18 -56.93 15.69
N LEU A 261 -46.33 -55.98 16.62
CA LEU A 261 -46.97 -56.20 17.93
C LEU A 261 -48.45 -56.59 17.80
N GLU A 262 -49.21 -55.92 16.93
CA GLU A 262 -50.60 -56.27 16.67
C GLU A 262 -50.75 -57.66 16.04
N GLU A 263 -49.86 -58.01 15.11
CA GLU A 263 -49.81 -59.34 14.51
C GLU A 263 -49.42 -60.42 15.53
N GLU A 264 -48.46 -60.13 16.41
CA GLU A 264 -48.08 -61.01 17.50
C GLU A 264 -49.22 -61.20 18.51
N ALA A 265 -49.91 -60.12 18.90
CA ALA A 265 -51.08 -60.18 19.76
C ALA A 265 -52.22 -61.00 19.13
N LYS A 266 -52.47 -60.84 17.82
CA LYS A 266 -53.44 -61.68 17.07
C LYS A 266 -53.01 -63.15 17.04
N LYS A 267 -51.73 -63.45 16.86
CA LYS A 267 -51.19 -64.83 16.91
C LYS A 267 -51.34 -65.43 18.30
N GLN A 268 -51.06 -64.67 19.36
CA GLN A 268 -51.25 -65.11 20.74
C GLN A 268 -52.72 -65.33 21.08
N ALA A 269 -53.62 -64.44 20.64
CA ALA A 269 -55.07 -64.62 20.80
C ALA A 269 -55.56 -65.89 20.08
N LYS A 270 -55.11 -66.13 18.84
CA LYS A 270 -55.40 -67.38 18.11
C LYS A 270 -54.86 -68.61 18.83
N LYS A 271 -53.66 -68.56 19.44
CA LYS A 271 -53.12 -69.66 20.25
C LYS A 271 -53.97 -69.91 21.50
N ILE A 272 -54.43 -68.87 22.18
CA ILE A 272 -55.32 -68.99 23.34
C ILE A 272 -56.65 -69.63 22.93
N GLU A 273 -57.21 -69.20 21.80
CA GLU A 273 -58.45 -69.75 21.24
C GLU A 273 -58.30 -71.22 20.83
N GLN A 274 -57.21 -71.57 20.14
CA GLN A 274 -56.86 -72.96 19.79
C GLN A 274 -56.64 -73.82 21.03
N ASN A 275 -55.98 -73.30 22.06
CA ASN A 275 -55.80 -74.01 23.33
C ASN A 275 -57.14 -74.23 24.04
N LYS A 276 -58.05 -73.25 24.00
CA LYS A 276 -59.40 -73.37 24.55
C LYS A 276 -60.23 -74.41 23.78
N ALA A 277 -60.14 -74.43 22.44
CA ALA A 277 -60.79 -75.43 21.59
C ALA A 277 -60.21 -76.85 21.83
N ASN A 278 -58.89 -76.96 21.99
CA ASN A 278 -58.24 -78.22 22.34
C ASN A 278 -58.66 -78.69 23.74
N MET A 279 -58.76 -77.80 24.73
CA MET A 279 -59.32 -78.15 26.04
C MET A 279 -60.77 -78.62 25.94
N ALA A 280 -61.61 -77.95 25.16
CA ALA A 280 -63.00 -78.37 24.95
C ALA A 280 -63.09 -79.77 24.29
N LYS A 281 -62.19 -80.06 23.34
CA LYS A 281 -62.09 -81.38 22.70
C LYS A 281 -61.67 -82.46 23.71
N VAL A 282 -60.67 -82.17 24.55
CA VAL A 282 -60.22 -83.08 25.62
C VAL A 282 -61.33 -83.33 26.66
N PHE A 283 -62.15 -82.32 26.98
CA PHE A 283 -63.32 -82.51 27.86
C PHE A 283 -64.38 -83.44 27.26
N LYS A 284 -64.63 -83.33 25.95
CA LYS A 284 -65.57 -84.18 25.22
C LYS A 284 -65.06 -85.62 25.12
N GLU A 285 -63.78 -85.80 24.78
CA GLU A 285 -63.11 -87.10 24.75
C GLU A 285 -63.05 -87.74 26.16
N ASN A 286 -62.88 -86.95 27.22
CA ASN A 286 -62.94 -87.46 28.60
C ASN A 286 -64.33 -87.92 29.03
N GLN A 287 -65.39 -87.22 28.63
CA GLN A 287 -66.77 -87.68 28.88
C GLN A 287 -67.07 -88.98 28.13
N GLU A 288 -66.64 -89.09 26.87
CA GLU A 288 -66.78 -90.31 26.06
C GLU A 288 -65.97 -91.49 26.64
N ASN A 289 -64.75 -91.23 27.14
CA ASN A 289 -63.94 -92.26 27.80
C ASN A 289 -64.49 -92.68 29.16
N LYS A 290 -65.16 -91.79 29.90
CA LYS A 290 -65.84 -92.16 31.15
C LYS A 290 -67.03 -93.09 30.87
N ALA A 291 -67.80 -92.82 29.82
CA ALA A 291 -68.89 -93.68 29.38
C ALA A 291 -68.39 -95.05 28.86
N LYS A 292 -67.25 -95.10 28.16
CA LYS A 292 -66.62 -96.37 27.73
C LYS A 292 -66.09 -97.19 28.91
N LYS A 293 -65.45 -96.57 29.90
CA LYS A 293 -64.98 -97.27 31.12
C LYS A 293 -66.12 -97.86 31.95
N GLU A 294 -67.27 -97.19 32.00
CA GLU A 294 -68.45 -97.70 32.72
C GLU A 294 -69.09 -98.91 32.00
N ALA A 295 -68.93 -99.00 30.67
CA ALA A 295 -69.32 -100.17 29.89
C ALA A 295 -68.34 -101.35 30.06
N GLU A 296 -67.03 -101.09 30.04
CA GLU A 296 -65.98 -102.12 30.25
C GLU A 296 -66.03 -102.70 31.67
N LEU A 297 -66.33 -101.89 32.69
CA LEU A 297 -66.47 -102.39 34.08
C LEU A 297 -67.63 -103.39 34.24
N LYS A 298 -68.66 -103.27 33.38
CA LYS A 298 -69.80 -104.18 33.34
C LYS A 298 -69.47 -105.51 32.64
N GLU A 299 -68.57 -105.47 31.65
CA GLU A 299 -68.07 -106.62 30.92
C GLU A 299 -67.01 -107.41 31.73
N GLN A 300 -66.25 -106.72 32.58
CA GLN A 300 -65.20 -107.31 33.42
C GLN A 300 -65.79 -108.10 34.62
N ALA A 301 -66.96 -107.69 35.13
CA ALA A 301 -67.69 -108.44 36.14
C ALA A 301 -68.16 -109.84 35.65
N ASP A 302 -68.36 -110.02 34.34
CA ASP A 302 -68.76 -111.29 33.73
C ASP A 302 -67.56 -112.20 33.38
N ALA A 303 -66.35 -111.63 33.27
CA ALA A 303 -65.11 -112.35 32.97
C ALA A 303 -64.43 -112.93 34.23
N ASP A 304 -64.56 -112.27 35.37
CA ASP A 304 -63.92 -112.66 36.63
C ASP A 304 -64.55 -113.90 37.30
N MET A 305 -65.75 -114.34 36.87
CA MET A 305 -66.38 -115.59 37.31
C MET A 305 -65.81 -116.84 36.60
N LYS A 306 -65.04 -116.67 35.51
CA LYS A 306 -64.54 -117.78 34.66
C LYS A 306 -63.03 -118.04 34.78
N GLN A 307 -62.24 -117.16 35.39
CA GLN A 307 -60.77 -117.30 35.49
C GLN A 307 -60.25 -117.79 36.85
N MET A 308 -61.10 -118.04 37.86
CA MET A 308 -60.65 -118.51 39.18
C MET A 308 -60.40 -120.03 39.31
N LYS A 309 -60.59 -120.85 38.28
CA LYS A 309 -60.43 -122.32 38.36
C LYS A 309 -59.43 -122.95 37.40
N GLU A 310 -58.82 -122.17 36.53
CA GLU A 310 -57.84 -122.66 35.57
C GLU A 310 -56.52 -121.92 35.78
N TYR A 311 -55.56 -122.66 36.34
CA TYR A 311 -54.16 -122.50 36.00
C TYR A 311 -53.26 -121.57 36.83
N ALA A 312 -53.50 -121.63 38.15
CA ALA A 312 -52.47 -121.78 39.19
C ALA A 312 -51.59 -123.07 39.02
N LYS A 313 -51.43 -123.60 37.80
CA LYS A 313 -50.76 -124.89 37.49
C LYS A 313 -49.77 -124.84 36.30
N LEU A 314 -49.53 -123.66 35.71
CA LEU A 314 -48.42 -123.41 34.76
C LEU A 314 -47.48 -122.31 35.28
N LEU A 315 -47.45 -122.14 36.60
CA LEU A 315 -46.56 -121.18 37.26
C LEU A 315 -45.12 -121.72 37.44
N GLU A 316 -44.89 -123.01 37.19
CA GLU A 316 -43.61 -123.68 37.52
C GLU A 316 -42.73 -123.98 36.30
N ARG A 317 -43.22 -123.69 35.08
CA ARG A 317 -42.46 -123.86 33.82
C ARG A 317 -42.03 -122.55 33.16
N GLN A 318 -42.39 -121.39 33.71
CA GLN A 318 -42.12 -120.05 33.14
C GLN A 318 -41.03 -119.24 33.86
N GLU A 319 -40.47 -119.72 34.98
CA GLU A 319 -39.49 -118.92 35.75
C GLU A 319 -38.09 -118.85 35.11
N ALA A 320 -37.74 -119.80 34.23
CA ALA A 320 -36.53 -119.71 33.42
C ALA A 320 -36.64 -118.67 32.29
N ALA A 321 -37.84 -118.49 31.70
CA ALA A 321 -38.11 -117.44 30.72
C ALA A 321 -38.20 -116.05 31.37
N ARG A 322 -38.58 -115.97 32.65
CA ARG A 322 -38.76 -114.69 33.37
C ARG A 322 -37.46 -113.92 33.61
N LYS A 323 -36.31 -114.62 33.77
CA LYS A 323 -34.99 -113.97 33.90
C LYS A 323 -34.45 -113.47 32.55
N GLU A 324 -34.61 -114.24 31.48
CA GLU A 324 -34.22 -113.82 30.13
C GLU A 324 -35.11 -112.68 29.61
N GLU A 325 -36.40 -112.69 29.96
CA GLU A 325 -37.34 -111.60 29.64
C GLU A 325 -37.12 -110.34 30.50
N GLN A 326 -36.80 -110.47 31.79
CA GLN A 326 -36.43 -109.31 32.62
C GLN A 326 -35.13 -108.67 32.14
N GLN A 327 -34.15 -109.46 31.69
CA GLN A 327 -32.90 -108.97 31.14
C GLN A 327 -33.12 -108.35 29.75
N ALA A 328 -33.94 -108.95 28.89
CA ALA A 328 -34.36 -108.35 27.62
C ALA A 328 -35.21 -107.08 27.79
N ARG A 329 -36.01 -106.96 28.87
CA ARG A 329 -36.71 -105.70 29.21
C ARG A 329 -35.73 -104.64 29.72
N ALA A 330 -34.77 -105.00 30.57
CA ALA A 330 -33.72 -104.11 31.03
C ALA A 330 -32.88 -103.60 29.84
N ASP A 331 -32.51 -104.46 28.89
CA ASP A 331 -31.74 -104.10 27.70
C ASP A 331 -32.55 -103.28 26.69
N ARG A 332 -33.85 -103.53 26.53
CA ARG A 332 -34.74 -102.66 25.72
C ARG A 332 -34.91 -101.28 26.36
N GLN A 333 -35.04 -101.22 27.69
CA GLN A 333 -35.18 -99.98 28.44
C GLN A 333 -33.85 -99.19 28.44
N LYS A 334 -32.71 -99.90 28.47
CA LYS A 334 -31.36 -99.33 28.30
C LYS A 334 -31.12 -98.82 26.88
N SER A 335 -31.53 -99.56 25.85
CA SER A 335 -31.54 -99.11 24.44
C SER A 335 -32.45 -97.89 24.23
N LEU A 336 -33.59 -97.80 24.93
CA LEU A 336 -34.47 -96.64 24.87
C LEU A 336 -33.86 -95.43 25.59
N MET A 337 -33.25 -95.64 26.77
CA MET A 337 -32.46 -94.64 27.49
C MET A 337 -31.27 -94.15 26.66
N ASP A 338 -30.56 -95.04 25.97
CA ASP A 338 -29.43 -94.70 25.10
C ASP A 338 -29.91 -93.96 23.85
N LYS A 339 -31.06 -94.33 23.26
CA LYS A 339 -31.68 -93.55 22.19
C LYS A 339 -32.11 -92.17 22.66
N MET A 340 -32.76 -92.03 23.82
CA MET A 340 -33.12 -90.72 24.39
C MET A 340 -31.90 -89.89 24.76
N LYS A 341 -30.87 -90.51 25.33
CA LYS A 341 -29.58 -89.87 25.63
C LYS A 341 -28.92 -89.39 24.34
N ASN A 342 -28.92 -90.19 23.28
CA ASN A 342 -28.39 -89.81 21.98
C ASN A 342 -29.21 -88.68 21.33
N THR A 343 -30.53 -88.66 21.45
CA THR A 343 -31.37 -87.55 20.96
C THR A 343 -31.13 -86.26 21.75
N VAL A 344 -31.00 -86.35 23.08
CA VAL A 344 -30.69 -85.21 23.95
C VAL A 344 -29.26 -84.71 23.70
N MET A 345 -28.29 -85.61 23.50
CA MET A 345 -26.92 -85.25 23.13
C MET A 345 -26.85 -84.64 21.73
N ALA A 346 -27.62 -85.14 20.76
CA ALA A 346 -27.72 -84.55 19.42
C ALA A 346 -28.39 -83.17 19.46
N GLN A 347 -29.43 -82.99 20.29
CA GLN A 347 -30.10 -81.70 20.47
C GLN A 347 -29.23 -80.70 21.24
N ALA A 348 -28.41 -81.17 22.20
CA ALA A 348 -27.41 -80.36 22.89
C ALA A 348 -26.25 -79.99 21.95
N ALA A 349 -25.79 -80.90 21.08
CA ALA A 349 -24.77 -80.63 20.07
C ALA A 349 -25.28 -79.65 18.99
N ALA A 350 -26.52 -79.78 18.53
CA ALA A 350 -27.13 -78.85 17.57
C ALA A 350 -27.29 -77.44 18.16
N LYS A 351 -27.69 -77.32 19.43
CA LYS A 351 -27.71 -76.02 20.14
C LYS A 351 -26.31 -75.45 20.33
N GLY A 352 -25.33 -76.29 20.67
CA GLY A 352 -23.92 -75.88 20.75
C GLY A 352 -23.40 -75.32 19.42
N GLN A 353 -23.75 -75.95 18.29
CA GLN A 353 -23.39 -75.45 16.96
C GLN A 353 -24.09 -74.14 16.59
N GLU A 354 -25.37 -73.95 16.94
CA GLU A 354 -26.06 -72.68 16.71
C GLU A 354 -25.47 -71.53 17.54
N ASP A 355 -25.11 -71.79 18.80
CA ASP A 355 -24.45 -70.80 19.66
C ASP A 355 -23.03 -70.48 19.18
N GLU A 356 -22.30 -71.48 18.67
CA GLU A 356 -20.97 -71.32 18.09
C GLU A 356 -21.03 -70.50 16.78
N ILE A 357 -22.02 -70.75 15.92
CA ILE A 357 -22.28 -69.93 14.72
C ILE A 357 -22.65 -68.50 15.09
N ARG A 358 -23.46 -68.30 16.14
CA ARG A 358 -23.86 -66.96 16.60
C ARG A 358 -22.67 -66.20 17.19
N ALA A 359 -21.83 -66.88 17.98
CA ALA A 359 -20.60 -66.32 18.52
C ALA A 359 -19.60 -65.97 17.39
N ALA A 360 -19.47 -66.84 16.38
CA ALA A 360 -18.64 -66.56 15.20
C ALA A 360 -19.13 -65.34 14.43
N LYS A 361 -20.44 -65.21 14.21
CA LYS A 361 -21.04 -64.06 13.51
C LYS A 361 -20.87 -62.74 14.28
N GLN A 362 -20.99 -62.76 15.61
CA GLN A 362 -20.73 -61.59 16.45
C GLN A 362 -19.25 -61.18 16.44
N LYS A 363 -18.34 -62.17 16.40
CA LYS A 363 -16.91 -61.93 16.26
C LYS A 363 -16.57 -61.31 14.90
N GLU A 364 -17.13 -61.83 13.81
CA GLU A 364 -16.97 -61.26 12.46
C GLU A 364 -17.52 -59.83 12.38
N GLU A 365 -18.69 -59.53 12.98
CA GLU A 365 -19.23 -58.17 13.01
C GLU A 365 -18.35 -57.21 13.83
N ALA A 366 -17.79 -57.68 14.94
CA ALA A 366 -16.85 -56.91 15.74
C ALA A 366 -15.55 -56.63 14.98
N ASP A 367 -15.02 -57.63 14.28
CA ASP A 367 -13.81 -57.52 13.45
C ASP A 367 -14.04 -56.58 12.26
N LEU A 368 -15.22 -56.62 11.63
CA LEU A 368 -15.62 -55.68 10.57
C LEU A 368 -15.72 -54.24 11.07
N ARG A 369 -16.36 -54.01 12.22
CA ARG A 369 -16.38 -52.67 12.84
C ARG A 369 -14.98 -52.18 13.20
N ALA A 370 -14.11 -53.08 13.68
CA ALA A 370 -12.73 -52.73 14.00
C ALA A 370 -11.94 -52.33 12.73
N LEU A 371 -12.12 -53.06 11.64
CA LEU A 371 -11.55 -52.73 10.32
C LEU A 371 -12.07 -51.39 9.80
N GLU A 372 -13.37 -51.14 9.86
CA GLU A 372 -13.98 -49.89 9.42
C GLU A 372 -13.46 -48.69 10.24
N MET A 373 -13.36 -48.83 11.56
CA MET A 373 -12.75 -47.80 12.41
C MET A 373 -11.27 -47.57 12.08
N ALA A 374 -10.51 -48.62 11.76
CA ALA A 374 -9.11 -48.51 11.37
C ALA A 374 -8.96 -47.78 10.02
N VAL A 375 -9.78 -48.12 9.03
CA VAL A 375 -9.81 -47.46 7.71
C VAL A 375 -10.22 -46.00 7.84
N ASN A 376 -11.26 -45.69 8.62
CA ASN A 376 -11.67 -44.30 8.86
C ASN A 376 -10.59 -43.47 9.57
N LYS A 377 -9.87 -44.07 10.53
CA LYS A 377 -8.73 -43.43 11.18
C LYS A 377 -7.59 -43.17 10.19
N GLN A 378 -7.31 -44.10 9.30
CA GLN A 378 -6.30 -43.94 8.26
C GLN A 378 -6.68 -42.85 7.25
N MET A 379 -7.92 -42.87 6.73
CA MET A 379 -8.42 -41.82 5.83
C MET A 379 -8.36 -40.44 6.46
N LYS A 380 -8.70 -40.31 7.76
CA LYS A 380 -8.59 -39.03 8.48
C LYS A 380 -7.15 -38.56 8.63
N LEU A 381 -6.21 -39.48 8.86
CA LEU A 381 -4.78 -39.16 8.92
C LEU A 381 -4.24 -38.74 7.54
N GLU A 382 -4.65 -39.42 6.47
CA GLU A 382 -4.29 -39.07 5.10
C GLU A 382 -4.88 -37.71 4.69
N ALA A 383 -6.13 -37.42 5.04
CA ALA A 383 -6.75 -36.11 4.84
C ALA A 383 -5.99 -35.01 5.57
N MET A 384 -5.66 -35.19 6.86
CA MET A 384 -4.85 -34.20 7.60
C MET A 384 -3.45 -34.02 7.01
N ARG A 385 -2.82 -35.09 6.50
CA ARG A 385 -1.53 -35.00 5.78
C ARG A 385 -1.67 -34.22 4.48
N ALA A 386 -2.73 -34.46 3.71
CA ALA A 386 -3.01 -33.73 2.47
C ALA A 386 -3.27 -32.24 2.74
N GLU A 387 -4.11 -31.92 3.71
CA GLU A 387 -4.38 -30.53 4.13
C GLU A 387 -3.10 -29.81 4.58
N THR A 388 -2.25 -30.51 5.36
CA THR A 388 -0.96 -29.95 5.81
C THR A 388 -0.03 -29.69 4.62
N ARG A 389 0.05 -30.62 3.65
CA ARG A 389 0.83 -30.44 2.43
C ARG A 389 0.32 -29.26 1.61
N ASP A 390 -0.99 -29.16 1.42
CA ASP A 390 -1.60 -28.09 0.64
C ASP A 390 -1.43 -26.73 1.32
N TYR A 391 -1.50 -26.69 2.65
CA TYR A 391 -1.18 -25.49 3.43
C TYR A 391 0.27 -25.05 3.22
N LEU A 392 1.23 -25.98 3.26
CA LEU A 392 2.63 -25.69 2.99
C LEU A 392 2.87 -25.21 1.54
N LEU A 393 2.22 -25.83 0.56
CA LEU A 393 2.27 -25.40 -0.84
C LEU A 393 1.72 -23.98 -1.02
N LYS A 394 0.58 -23.67 -0.39
CA LYS A 394 0.03 -22.31 -0.37
C LYS A 394 0.98 -21.30 0.28
N GLN A 395 1.62 -21.67 1.40
CA GLN A 395 2.64 -20.80 2.03
C GLN A 395 3.84 -20.55 1.11
N MET A 396 4.32 -21.58 0.40
CA MET A 396 5.40 -21.44 -0.58
C MET A 396 4.98 -20.54 -1.74
N GLN A 397 3.78 -20.72 -2.26
CA GLN A 397 3.23 -19.89 -3.34
C GLN A 397 3.15 -18.41 -2.92
N ILE A 398 2.56 -18.12 -1.76
CA ILE A 398 2.47 -16.75 -1.22
C ILE A 398 3.87 -16.14 -1.04
N LYS A 399 4.84 -16.93 -0.55
CA LYS A 399 6.22 -16.46 -0.38
C LYS A 399 6.88 -16.17 -1.74
N ASN A 400 6.65 -17.01 -2.75
CA ASN A 400 7.15 -16.81 -4.10
C ASN A 400 6.52 -15.59 -4.77
N GLU A 401 5.20 -15.42 -4.68
CA GLU A 401 4.48 -14.24 -5.20
C GLU A 401 4.99 -12.95 -4.57
N ARG A 402 5.19 -12.93 -3.24
CA ARG A 402 5.81 -11.76 -2.56
C ARG A 402 7.23 -11.48 -3.05
N LYS A 403 8.02 -12.53 -3.30
CA LYS A 403 9.39 -12.40 -3.80
C LYS A 403 9.39 -11.84 -5.23
N GLN A 404 8.45 -12.30 -6.06
CA GLN A 404 8.24 -11.82 -7.42
C GLN A 404 7.79 -10.36 -7.44
N GLN A 405 6.79 -9.98 -6.64
CA GLN A 405 6.35 -8.59 -6.49
C GLN A 405 7.50 -7.68 -6.02
N SER A 406 8.31 -8.14 -5.05
CA SER A 406 9.49 -7.38 -4.62
C SER A 406 10.53 -7.20 -5.73
N LEU A 407 10.70 -8.21 -6.59
CA LEU A 407 11.59 -8.14 -7.75
C LEU A 407 11.04 -7.19 -8.82
N GLU A 408 9.74 -7.25 -9.11
CA GLU A 408 9.06 -6.35 -10.04
C GLU A 408 9.13 -4.89 -9.58
N LEU A 409 8.90 -4.63 -8.29
CA LEU A 409 9.08 -3.30 -7.70
C LEU A 409 10.52 -2.80 -7.82
N LYS A 410 11.52 -3.65 -7.55
CA LYS A 410 12.94 -3.30 -7.74
C LYS A 410 13.27 -3.02 -9.20
N LYS A 411 12.69 -3.79 -10.13
CA LYS A 411 12.86 -3.60 -11.57
C LYS A 411 12.24 -2.28 -12.03
N LEU A 412 11.06 -1.93 -11.52
CA LEU A 412 10.40 -0.66 -11.80
C LEU A 412 11.20 0.52 -11.22
N GLN A 413 11.68 0.40 -9.99
CA GLN A 413 12.56 1.40 -9.37
C GLN A 413 13.85 1.61 -10.17
N ALA A 414 14.48 0.52 -10.64
CA ALA A 414 15.65 0.61 -11.50
C ALA A 414 15.32 1.31 -12.82
N GLY A 415 14.18 0.99 -13.45
CA GLY A 415 13.72 1.66 -14.67
C GLY A 415 13.51 3.17 -14.49
N VAL A 416 12.88 3.60 -13.39
CA VAL A 416 12.71 5.03 -13.09
C VAL A 416 14.06 5.74 -12.93
N LEU A 417 15.03 5.11 -12.25
CA LEU A 417 16.36 5.69 -12.09
C LEU A 417 17.13 5.77 -13.42
N ASP A 418 16.97 4.79 -14.31
CA ASP A 418 17.57 4.80 -15.64
C ASP A 418 16.94 5.90 -16.52
N GLU A 419 15.62 6.09 -16.44
CA GLU A 419 14.90 7.17 -17.12
C GLU A 419 15.33 8.55 -16.58
N ASP A 420 15.40 8.73 -15.27
CA ASP A 420 15.87 9.96 -14.63
C ASP A 420 17.29 10.31 -15.06
N ARG A 421 18.18 9.30 -15.11
CA ARG A 421 19.54 9.45 -15.61
C ARG A 421 19.55 9.88 -17.07
N ALA A 422 18.77 9.22 -17.93
CA ALA A 422 18.70 9.56 -19.35
C ALA A 422 18.15 10.98 -19.56
N GLN A 423 17.14 11.40 -18.78
CA GLN A 423 16.61 12.76 -18.80
C GLN A 423 17.66 13.78 -18.38
N TYR A 424 18.42 13.49 -17.32
CA TYR A 424 19.50 14.36 -16.86
C TYR A 424 20.61 14.50 -17.92
N GLU A 425 21.07 13.39 -18.50
CA GLU A 425 22.06 13.41 -19.58
C GLU A 425 21.56 14.20 -20.80
N ALA A 426 20.29 14.05 -21.18
CA ALA A 426 19.67 14.81 -22.27
C ALA A 426 19.58 16.31 -21.96
N GLN A 427 19.26 16.69 -20.72
CA GLN A 427 19.22 18.09 -20.30
C GLN A 427 20.63 18.71 -20.29
N GLU A 428 21.63 18.01 -19.77
CA GLU A 428 23.02 18.45 -19.80
C GLU A 428 23.54 18.60 -21.24
N ALA A 429 23.22 17.64 -22.12
CA ALA A 429 23.54 17.75 -23.54
C ALA A 429 22.92 18.99 -24.18
N LYS A 430 21.66 19.30 -23.87
CA LYS A 430 20.99 20.54 -24.34
C LYS A 430 21.65 21.80 -23.80
N LYS A 431 22.04 21.83 -22.53
CA LYS A 431 22.77 22.98 -21.94
C LYS A 431 24.10 23.19 -22.63
N VAL A 432 24.88 22.13 -22.84
CA VAL A 432 26.16 22.20 -23.56
C VAL A 432 25.96 22.69 -24.98
N GLN A 433 24.94 22.21 -25.70
CA GLN A 433 24.62 22.69 -27.04
C GLN A 433 24.22 24.18 -27.04
N ALA A 434 23.40 24.62 -26.09
CA ALA A 434 23.00 26.01 -25.95
C ALA A 434 24.20 26.93 -25.65
N LEU A 435 25.14 26.48 -24.80
CA LEU A 435 26.38 27.20 -24.54
C LEU A 435 27.26 27.30 -25.79
N LYS A 436 27.38 26.21 -26.56
CA LYS A 436 28.12 26.21 -27.83
C LYS A 436 27.51 27.18 -28.85
N LEU A 437 26.18 27.21 -28.97
CA LEU A 437 25.47 28.14 -29.84
C LEU A 437 25.70 29.60 -29.44
N LYS A 438 25.56 29.94 -28.14
CA LYS A 438 25.85 31.29 -27.63
C LYS A 438 27.30 31.70 -27.87
N ALA A 439 28.25 30.79 -27.63
CA ALA A 439 29.66 31.05 -27.88
C ALA A 439 29.92 31.31 -29.37
N TYR A 440 29.28 30.55 -30.25
CA TYR A 440 29.35 30.75 -31.70
C TYR A 440 28.73 32.09 -32.14
N GLU A 441 27.56 32.45 -31.61
CA GLU A 441 26.92 33.76 -31.88
C GLU A 441 27.80 34.92 -31.41
N HIS A 442 28.37 34.82 -30.21
CA HIS A 442 29.29 35.82 -29.69
C HIS A 442 30.56 35.93 -30.54
N GLN A 443 31.13 34.79 -30.95
CA GLN A 443 32.29 34.77 -31.85
C GLN A 443 31.96 35.47 -33.18
N LYS A 444 30.77 35.20 -33.75
CA LYS A 444 30.31 35.83 -34.99
C LYS A 444 30.13 37.34 -34.83
N GLU A 445 29.58 37.79 -33.71
CA GLU A 445 29.42 39.22 -33.42
C GLU A 445 30.77 39.91 -33.21
N LEU A 446 31.71 39.28 -32.50
CA LEU A 446 33.07 39.81 -32.36
C LEU A 446 33.79 39.91 -33.71
N GLN A 447 33.65 38.90 -34.58
CA GLN A 447 34.18 38.96 -35.94
C GLN A 447 33.58 40.12 -36.73
N LYS A 448 32.27 40.35 -36.61
CA LYS A 448 31.59 41.50 -37.23
C LYS A 448 32.15 42.83 -36.71
N GLN A 449 32.36 42.96 -35.39
CA GLN A 449 32.95 44.16 -34.80
C GLN A 449 34.40 44.40 -35.22
N ILE A 450 35.20 43.33 -35.37
CA ILE A 450 36.56 43.43 -35.89
C ILE A 450 36.52 43.92 -37.33
N LEU A 451 35.70 43.31 -38.19
CA LEU A 451 35.54 43.74 -39.59
C LEU A 451 35.04 45.19 -39.68
N GLU A 452 34.09 45.60 -38.83
CA GLU A 452 33.61 46.97 -38.79
C GLU A 452 34.71 47.95 -38.34
N LYS A 453 35.52 47.57 -37.33
CA LYS A 453 36.67 48.37 -36.89
C LYS A 453 37.77 48.45 -37.94
N GLU A 454 38.01 47.38 -38.69
CA GLU A 454 38.96 47.34 -39.79
C GLU A 454 38.47 48.15 -41.00
N ALA A 455 37.16 48.14 -41.27
CA ALA A 455 36.55 48.91 -42.34
C ALA A 455 36.42 50.41 -42.02
N ARG A 456 36.45 50.80 -40.73
CA ARG A 456 36.47 52.21 -40.34
C ARG A 456 37.79 52.83 -40.84
N PRO A 457 37.72 53.85 -41.72
CA PRO A 457 38.93 54.53 -42.16
C PRO A 457 39.63 55.13 -40.94
N LYS A 458 40.93 54.84 -40.78
CA LYS A 458 41.78 55.42 -39.73
C LYS A 458 42.17 56.87 -40.05
N ASP A 459 41.36 57.54 -40.86
CA ASP A 459 41.62 58.92 -41.24
C ASP A 459 41.36 59.78 -40.01
N VAL A 460 42.43 60.44 -39.56
CA VAL A 460 42.43 61.47 -38.52
C VAL A 460 41.83 62.75 -39.12
N ALA A 461 40.60 62.64 -39.63
CA ALA A 461 39.82 63.79 -40.02
C ALA A 461 39.25 64.43 -38.77
N MET A 462 39.29 65.78 -38.71
CA MET A 462 38.65 66.53 -37.64
C MET A 462 37.15 66.19 -37.61
N SER A 463 36.55 66.12 -36.42
CA SER A 463 35.10 65.94 -36.33
C SER A 463 34.39 67.10 -37.02
N ALA A 464 33.19 66.88 -37.57
CA ALA A 464 32.43 67.93 -38.25
C ALA A 464 32.20 69.18 -37.37
N GLU A 465 32.15 68.98 -36.05
CA GLU A 465 32.06 70.04 -35.05
C GLU A 465 33.39 70.78 -34.85
N GLU A 466 34.52 70.07 -34.87
CA GLU A 466 35.85 70.66 -34.81
C GLU A 466 36.14 71.47 -36.07
N GLU A 467 35.77 70.95 -37.25
CA GLU A 467 35.83 71.68 -38.52
C GLU A 467 34.99 72.96 -38.46
N LYS A 468 33.80 72.91 -37.84
CA LYS A 468 32.93 74.08 -37.71
C LYS A 468 33.47 75.13 -36.75
N MET A 469 34.05 74.73 -35.62
CA MET A 469 34.69 75.65 -34.68
C MET A 469 35.96 76.27 -35.23
N ASN A 470 36.75 75.46 -35.94
CA ASN A 470 37.99 75.91 -36.56
C ASN A 470 37.77 76.47 -37.96
N LYS A 471 36.53 76.63 -38.42
CA LYS A 471 36.22 76.96 -39.81
C LYS A 471 36.91 78.24 -40.27
N ASP A 472 36.82 79.31 -39.49
CA ASP A 472 37.44 80.59 -39.85
C ASP A 472 38.97 80.49 -39.88
N LEU A 473 39.56 79.70 -38.98
CA LEU A 473 41.00 79.43 -38.97
C LEU A 473 41.42 78.56 -40.16
N LEU A 474 40.63 77.54 -40.49
CA LEU A 474 40.87 76.64 -41.61
C LEU A 474 40.72 77.38 -42.94
N ASP A 475 39.71 78.23 -43.09
CA ASP A 475 39.52 79.10 -44.25
C ASP A 475 40.71 80.07 -44.38
N HIS A 476 41.19 80.63 -43.27
CA HIS A 476 42.38 81.48 -43.29
C HIS A 476 43.65 80.70 -43.70
N VAL A 477 43.90 79.53 -43.12
CA VAL A 477 45.04 78.67 -43.45
C VAL A 477 44.96 78.18 -44.90
N CYS A 478 43.79 77.82 -45.40
CA CYS A 478 43.56 77.44 -46.79
C CYS A 478 43.86 78.60 -47.74
N THR A 479 43.38 79.82 -47.45
CA THR A 479 43.67 81.01 -48.27
C THR A 479 45.14 81.41 -48.24
N GLU A 480 45.83 81.27 -47.10
CA GLU A 480 47.28 81.47 -46.96
C GLU A 480 48.06 80.43 -47.77
N LEU A 481 47.67 79.15 -47.73
CA LEU A 481 48.30 78.08 -48.51
C LEU A 481 48.05 78.24 -50.02
N GLU A 482 46.86 78.69 -50.43
CA GLU A 482 46.56 79.01 -51.83
C GLU A 482 47.39 80.20 -52.31
N LYS A 483 47.53 81.24 -51.48
CA LYS A 483 48.43 82.37 -51.77
C LYS A 483 49.88 81.91 -51.86
N ALA A 484 50.35 81.04 -50.97
CA ALA A 484 51.70 80.48 -51.02
C ALA A 484 51.91 79.61 -52.27
N ARG A 485 50.93 78.78 -52.66
CA ARG A 485 50.96 78.02 -53.92
C ARG A 485 50.94 78.92 -55.15
N SER A 486 50.17 80.00 -55.11
CA SER A 486 50.08 80.99 -56.20
C SER A 486 51.37 81.81 -56.30
N ALA A 487 52.01 82.11 -55.17
CA ALA A 487 53.32 82.76 -55.12
C ALA A 487 54.44 81.86 -55.64
N VAL A 488 54.37 80.54 -55.39
CA VAL A 488 55.33 79.55 -55.92
C VAL A 488 55.04 79.22 -57.40
N GLY A 489 53.78 79.32 -57.85
CA GLY A 489 53.38 79.18 -59.27
C GLY A 489 53.66 80.41 -60.15
N GLY A 490 54.08 81.53 -59.54
CA GLY A 490 54.48 82.75 -60.23
C GLY A 490 55.93 82.76 -60.75
N MET A 491 56.74 81.75 -60.41
CA MET A 491 58.02 81.48 -61.08
C MET A 491 57.80 80.46 -62.21
N SER A 492 57.14 80.90 -63.28
CA SER A 492 57.28 80.22 -64.57
C SER A 492 58.66 80.59 -65.15
N PRO A 493 59.43 79.61 -65.64
CA PRO A 493 60.79 79.82 -66.13
C PRO A 493 60.75 80.64 -67.42
N THR A 494 61.41 81.79 -67.39
CA THR A 494 61.78 82.54 -68.59
C THR A 494 62.77 81.72 -69.44
N SER A 495 62.41 81.52 -70.70
CA SER A 495 63.26 81.33 -71.88
C SER A 495 64.73 80.92 -71.68
N ALA A 496 65.09 79.76 -72.21
CA ALA A 496 66.27 79.62 -73.05
C ALA A 496 66.12 78.44 -74.02
N LYS A 497 66.63 78.68 -75.24
CA LYS A 497 66.81 77.76 -76.36
C LYS A 497 67.58 76.48 -76.00
#